data_AF-A0A0U3ACP1-F1
#
_entry.id   AF-A0A0U3ACP1-F1
#
_cell.length_a   1.000
_cell.length_b   1.000
_cell.length_c   1.000
_cell.angle_alpha   90.00
_cell.angle_beta   90.00
_cell.angle_gamma   90.00
#
_symmetry.space_group_name_H-M   'P 1'
#
loop_
_entity.id
_entity.type
_entity.pdbx_description
1 polymer ?
#
loop_
_entity_poly.entity_id
_entity_poly.type
_entity_poly.pdbx_seq_one_letter_code
_entity_poly.pdbx_strand_id
1 'polypeptide(L)'
;MPPAVGIEDWDPLHTVSDPDDYWSTSNFGEAMPGVMTPLGWTFWGPTADRATRGAFASMGALTKAEAQYPSDPRHRVANVFYGRVAGKVNFLVGIGDRLPGTTGAAVAEQVVGAMPAELTSSHTRSRYGAIALRFPYSFATINRRVRRLAAETQCWWEQGIERTAILSRFEA
;
A
#
# COMPACT_ATOMS: atom_id res chain seq x y z
N MET A 1 -25.48 21.82 3.88
CA MET A 1 -24.48 20.73 3.92
C MET A 1 -25.12 19.54 3.23
N PRO A 2 -24.63 19.10 2.06
CA PRO A 2 -25.20 17.92 1.41
C PRO A 2 -25.03 16.71 2.35
N PRO A 3 -26.00 15.77 2.38
CA PRO A 3 -25.90 14.59 3.22
C PRO A 3 -24.62 13.84 2.87
N ALA A 4 -23.91 13.35 3.89
CA ALA A 4 -22.82 12.40 3.70
C ALA A 4 -23.41 11.24 2.88
N VAL A 5 -22.91 11.03 1.67
CA VAL A 5 -23.26 9.86 0.87
C VAL A 5 -22.78 8.67 1.70
N GLY A 6 -23.72 8.02 2.38
CA GLY A 6 -23.43 6.85 3.18
C GLY A 6 -22.86 5.79 2.25
N ILE A 7 -21.76 5.14 2.66
CA ILE A 7 -21.32 3.94 1.95
C ILE A 7 -22.52 2.99 1.97
N GLU A 8 -22.95 2.57 0.79
CA GLU A 8 -23.88 1.46 0.71
C GLU A 8 -23.11 0.20 1.10
N ASP A 9 -23.48 -0.44 2.20
CA ASP A 9 -22.76 -1.58 2.80
C ASP A 9 -22.55 -2.77 1.82
N TRP A 10 -23.29 -2.77 0.71
CA TRP A 10 -23.18 -3.79 -0.34
C TRP A 10 -22.06 -3.51 -1.37
N ASP A 11 -21.55 -2.28 -1.51
CA ASP A 11 -20.56 -1.94 -2.54
C ASP A 11 -19.11 -2.11 -2.02
N PRO A 12 -18.41 -3.20 -2.35
CA PRO A 12 -17.03 -3.42 -1.91
C PRO A 12 -16.02 -2.49 -2.61
N LEU A 13 -16.47 -1.69 -3.59
CA LEU A 13 -15.66 -0.77 -4.37
C LEU A 13 -15.85 0.69 -3.96
N HIS A 14 -16.52 0.94 -2.84
CA HIS A 14 -16.62 2.26 -2.25
C HIS A 14 -16.30 2.22 -0.75
N THR A 15 -15.52 3.20 -0.29
CA THR A 15 -15.04 3.30 1.09
C THR A 15 -15.23 4.73 1.62
N VAL A 16 -15.09 4.88 2.93
CA VAL A 16 -15.08 6.18 3.62
C VAL A 16 -13.71 6.80 3.57
N SER A 17 -13.72 8.13 3.53
CA SER A 17 -12.59 9.00 3.83
C SER A 17 -13.00 9.90 5.00
N ASP A 18 -12.07 10.20 5.90
CA ASP A 18 -12.26 11.32 6.82
C ASP A 18 -12.11 12.66 6.05
N PRO A 19 -12.70 13.77 6.53
CA PRO A 19 -12.62 15.07 5.86
C PRO A 19 -11.20 15.62 5.72
N ASP A 20 -10.29 15.21 6.61
CA ASP A 20 -8.88 15.65 6.64
C ASP A 20 -7.92 14.65 5.96
N ASP A 21 -8.47 13.61 5.31
CA ASP A 21 -7.70 12.63 4.56
C ASP A 21 -7.59 13.02 3.09
N TYR A 22 -6.36 13.01 2.58
CA TYR A 22 -6.06 13.34 1.20
C TYR A 22 -5.70 12.07 0.44
N TRP A 23 -6.31 11.93 -0.73
CA TRP A 23 -6.16 10.77 -1.60
C TRP A 23 -5.75 11.22 -3.00
N SER A 24 -4.85 10.47 -3.65
CA SER A 24 -4.43 10.74 -5.01
C SER A 24 -4.49 9.50 -5.88
N THR A 25 -5.00 9.66 -7.09
CA THR A 25 -5.02 8.62 -8.13
C THR A 25 -3.77 8.67 -9.02
N SER A 26 -2.87 9.65 -8.87
CA SER A 26 -1.80 9.89 -9.86
C SER A 26 -0.88 8.67 -10.05
N ASN A 27 -0.38 8.09 -8.96
CA ASN A 27 0.48 6.90 -9.03
C ASN A 27 -0.34 5.62 -9.23
N PHE A 28 -1.48 5.52 -8.54
CA PHE A 28 -2.30 4.31 -8.53
C PHE A 28 -3.07 4.08 -9.83
N GLY A 29 -3.40 5.16 -10.56
CA GLY A 29 -4.07 5.07 -11.86
C GLY A 29 -3.19 4.48 -12.96
N GLU A 30 -1.86 4.55 -12.82
CA GLU A 30 -0.92 3.85 -13.72
C GLU A 30 -0.86 2.35 -13.40
N ALA A 31 -0.80 2.00 -12.11
CA ALA A 31 -0.71 0.60 -11.66
C ALA A 31 -2.04 -0.16 -11.79
N MET A 32 -3.16 0.54 -11.62
CA MET A 32 -4.51 -0.02 -11.60
C MET A 32 -5.43 0.86 -12.46
N PRO A 33 -5.31 0.78 -13.80
CA PRO A 33 -6.05 1.64 -14.70
C PRO A 33 -7.55 1.31 -14.70
N GLY A 34 -8.37 2.37 -14.74
CA GLY A 34 -9.82 2.24 -14.88
C GLY A 34 -10.56 1.99 -13.57
N VAL A 35 -11.61 1.17 -13.63
CA VAL A 35 -12.41 0.78 -12.48
C VAL A 35 -12.11 -0.68 -12.12
N MET A 36 -11.86 -0.92 -10.84
CA MET A 36 -11.64 -2.27 -10.33
C MET A 36 -12.95 -3.06 -10.35
N THR A 37 -12.85 -4.37 -10.59
CA THR A 37 -13.94 -5.29 -10.27
C THR A 37 -13.89 -5.66 -8.78
N PRO A 38 -15.01 -6.09 -8.16
CA PRO A 38 -15.00 -6.55 -6.77
C PRO A 38 -13.94 -7.64 -6.53
N LEU A 39 -13.87 -8.61 -7.45
CA LEU A 39 -12.86 -9.67 -7.40
C LEU A 39 -11.43 -9.12 -7.54
N GLY A 40 -11.18 -8.18 -8.45
CA GLY A 40 -9.87 -7.57 -8.58
C GLY A 40 -9.43 -6.85 -7.30
N TRP A 41 -10.37 -6.17 -6.64
CA TRP A 41 -10.09 -5.44 -5.40
C TRP A 41 -9.76 -6.36 -4.22
N THR A 42 -10.37 -7.55 -4.12
CA THR A 42 -10.03 -8.51 -3.03
C THR A 42 -8.57 -8.94 -3.05
N PHE A 43 -7.93 -8.95 -4.23
CA PHE A 43 -6.50 -9.21 -4.36
C PHE A 43 -5.67 -7.94 -4.19
N TRP A 44 -6.00 -6.88 -4.93
CA TRP A 44 -5.16 -5.69 -4.99
C TRP A 44 -5.14 -4.89 -3.69
N GLY A 45 -6.29 -4.66 -3.05
CA GLY A 45 -6.38 -3.80 -1.87
C GLY A 45 -5.49 -4.28 -0.71
N PRO A 46 -5.68 -5.52 -0.21
CA PRO A 46 -4.83 -6.06 0.84
C PRO A 46 -3.36 -6.20 0.45
N THR A 47 -3.09 -6.55 -0.81
CA THR A 47 -1.71 -6.77 -1.29
C THR A 47 -0.93 -5.46 -1.39
N ALA A 48 -1.52 -4.41 -1.95
CA ALA A 48 -0.89 -3.09 -2.07
C ALA A 48 -0.55 -2.51 -0.69
N ASP A 49 -1.47 -2.59 0.26
CA ASP A 49 -1.24 -2.10 1.62
C ASP A 49 -0.13 -2.88 2.33
N ARG A 50 -0.18 -4.21 2.29
CA ARG A 50 0.85 -5.08 2.89
C ARG A 50 2.21 -4.91 2.24
N ALA A 51 2.28 -4.76 0.91
CA ALA A 51 3.53 -4.55 0.20
C ALA A 51 4.18 -3.22 0.60
N THR A 52 3.41 -2.12 0.55
CA THR A 52 3.93 -0.80 0.89
C THR A 52 4.35 -0.72 2.37
N ARG A 53 3.50 -1.19 3.30
CA ARG A 53 3.87 -1.26 4.73
C ARG A 53 5.04 -2.18 4.97
N GLY A 54 5.07 -3.34 4.32
CA GLY A 54 6.15 -4.31 4.43
C GLY A 54 7.50 -3.71 4.03
N ALA A 55 7.53 -2.93 2.95
CA ALA A 55 8.72 -2.22 2.50
C ALA A 55 9.23 -1.25 3.59
N PHE A 56 8.38 -0.34 4.07
CA PHE A 56 8.77 0.62 5.12
C PHE A 56 9.09 -0.04 6.46
N ALA A 57 8.39 -1.11 6.82
CA ALA A 57 8.69 -1.89 8.00
C ALA A 57 10.05 -2.59 7.90
N SER A 58 10.41 -3.13 6.72
CA SER A 58 11.71 -3.78 6.51
C SER A 58 12.87 -2.81 6.74
N MET A 59 12.72 -1.57 6.27
CA MET A 59 13.68 -0.47 6.45
C MET A 59 13.70 0.08 7.89
N GLY A 60 12.73 -0.26 8.74
CA GLY A 60 12.64 0.21 10.12
C GLY A 60 11.79 1.46 10.34
N ALA A 61 11.23 2.06 9.28
CA ALA A 61 10.40 3.27 9.34
C ALA A 61 9.03 3.03 9.99
N LEU A 62 8.55 1.78 9.99
CA LEU A 62 7.35 1.36 10.71
C LEU A 62 7.67 0.42 11.88
N THR A 63 6.85 0.50 12.93
CA THR A 63 6.77 -0.50 13.99
C THR A 63 6.11 -1.79 13.48
N LYS A 64 6.21 -2.88 14.25
CA LYS A 64 5.54 -4.14 13.91
C LYS A 64 4.01 -4.01 13.88
N ALA A 65 3.44 -3.17 14.75
CA ALA A 65 2.00 -2.91 14.78
C ALA A 65 1.55 -2.10 13.55
N GLU A 66 2.28 -1.03 13.20
CA GLU A 66 1.96 -0.21 12.02
C GLU A 66 2.16 -0.97 10.69
N ALA A 67 2.97 -2.04 10.70
CA ALA A 67 3.18 -2.89 9.53
C ALA A 67 2.01 -3.83 9.23
N GLN A 68 1.07 -3.99 10.17
CA GLN A 68 -0.10 -4.85 9.98
C GLN A 68 -1.12 -4.20 9.06
N TYR A 69 -1.88 -5.05 8.37
CA TYR A 69 -3.01 -4.60 7.55
C TYR A 69 -4.11 -4.02 8.46
N PRO A 70 -4.52 -2.74 8.28
CA PRO A 70 -5.53 -2.14 9.14
C PRO A 70 -6.92 -2.76 8.94
N SER A 71 -7.62 -3.03 10.04
CA SER A 71 -9.03 -3.42 10.01
C SER A 71 -9.92 -2.28 9.53
N ASP A 72 -9.65 -1.05 10.02
CA ASP A 72 -10.34 0.16 9.59
C ASP A 72 -9.82 0.65 8.22
N PRO A 73 -10.68 0.72 7.18
CA PRO A 73 -10.30 1.17 5.84
C PRO A 73 -9.66 2.55 5.80
N ARG A 74 -10.02 3.45 6.72
CA ARG A 74 -9.49 4.82 6.76
C ARG A 74 -7.99 4.86 7.03
N HIS A 75 -7.47 3.84 7.70
CA HIS A 75 -6.03 3.76 8.01
C HIS A 75 -5.21 3.10 6.90
N ARG A 76 -5.82 2.62 5.80
CA ARG A 76 -5.12 1.94 4.72
C ARG A 76 -4.28 2.90 3.87
N VAL A 77 -3.22 2.35 3.26
CA VAL A 77 -2.31 3.07 2.35
C VAL A 77 -2.95 3.29 0.99
N ALA A 78 -3.76 2.33 0.54
CA ALA A 78 -4.53 2.41 -0.69
C ALA A 78 -5.97 2.03 -0.39
N ASN A 79 -6.90 2.73 -1.05
CA ASN A 79 -8.32 2.44 -0.91
C ASN A 79 -9.06 2.67 -2.24
N VAL A 80 -10.33 2.27 -2.30
CA VAL A 80 -11.14 2.31 -3.51
C VAL A 80 -12.37 3.21 -3.32
N PHE A 81 -12.57 4.14 -4.24
CA PHE A 81 -13.68 5.09 -4.22
C PHE A 81 -14.44 4.98 -5.53
N TYR A 82 -15.65 4.41 -5.49
CA TYR A 82 -16.49 4.21 -6.67
C TYR A 82 -15.74 3.44 -7.78
N GLY A 83 -15.03 2.38 -7.40
CA GLY A 83 -14.21 1.55 -8.28
C GLY A 83 -12.83 2.11 -8.62
N ARG A 84 -12.51 3.37 -8.29
CA ARG A 84 -11.20 3.97 -8.57
C ARG A 84 -10.26 3.86 -7.39
N VAL A 85 -9.05 3.34 -7.61
CA VAL A 85 -8.05 3.20 -6.56
C VAL A 85 -7.29 4.50 -6.36
N ALA A 86 -7.12 4.87 -5.08
CA ALA A 86 -6.34 6.03 -4.69
C ALA A 86 -5.41 5.69 -3.51
N GLY A 87 -4.24 6.34 -3.49
CA GLY A 87 -3.27 6.25 -2.41
C GLY A 87 -3.46 7.35 -1.39
N LYS A 88 -3.28 7.03 -0.11
CA LYS A 88 -3.39 7.98 1.01
C LYS A 88 -2.13 8.86 1.08
N VAL A 89 -2.29 10.15 0.77
CA VAL A 89 -1.19 11.13 0.77
C VAL A 89 -0.68 11.35 2.20
N ASN A 90 -1.58 11.39 3.20
CA ASN A 90 -1.21 11.55 4.62
C ASN A 90 -0.21 10.46 5.07
N PHE A 91 -0.39 9.22 4.58
CA PHE A 91 0.53 8.12 4.90
C PHE A 91 1.92 8.37 4.30
N LEU A 92 1.99 8.81 3.04
CA LEU A 92 3.26 9.11 2.37
C LEU A 92 4.01 10.26 3.06
N VAL A 93 3.30 11.33 3.41
CA VAL A 93 3.86 12.46 4.17
C VAL A 93 4.40 11.98 5.52
N GLY A 94 3.59 11.25 6.29
CA GLY A 94 3.99 10.76 7.61
C GLY A 94 5.17 9.78 7.57
N ILE A 95 5.32 9.01 6.49
CA ILE A 95 6.50 8.19 6.26
C ILE A 95 7.71 9.05 5.90
N GLY A 96 7.58 9.99 4.97
CA GLY A 96 8.68 10.89 4.58
C GLY A 96 9.25 11.66 5.77
N ASP A 97 8.39 12.11 6.67
CA ASP A 97 8.79 12.78 7.90
C ASP A 97 9.61 11.91 8.87
N ARG A 98 9.52 10.59 8.77
CA ARG A 98 10.27 9.63 9.61
C ARG A 98 11.61 9.22 9.00
N LEU A 99 11.84 9.53 7.72
CA LEU A 99 13.00 9.07 6.99
C LEU A 99 14.17 10.07 7.06
N PRO A 100 15.41 9.59 7.22
CA PRO A 100 16.58 10.45 7.14
C PRO A 100 16.81 10.97 5.73
N GLY A 101 17.08 12.28 5.62
CA GLY A 101 17.45 12.92 4.36
C GLY A 101 16.29 13.30 3.44
N THR A 102 15.04 13.19 3.90
CA THR A 102 13.85 13.64 3.17
C THR A 102 12.81 14.25 4.12
N THR A 103 11.72 14.76 3.57
CA THR A 103 10.56 15.29 4.30
C THR A 103 9.28 14.69 3.74
N GLY A 104 8.20 14.74 4.51
CA GLY A 104 6.88 14.34 4.02
C GLY A 104 6.45 15.08 2.76
N ALA A 105 6.74 16.38 2.69
CA ALA A 105 6.47 17.19 1.50
C ALA A 105 7.22 16.69 0.26
N ALA A 106 8.54 16.45 0.38
CA ALA A 106 9.35 15.98 -0.73
C ALA A 106 8.90 14.59 -1.21
N VAL A 107 8.53 13.69 -0.29
CA VAL A 107 8.01 12.36 -0.66
C VAL A 107 6.65 12.47 -1.36
N ALA A 108 5.74 13.31 -0.86
CA ALA A 108 4.45 13.53 -1.51
C ALA A 108 4.62 14.11 -2.92
N GLU A 109 5.46 15.13 -3.10
CA GLU A 109 5.74 15.72 -4.41
C GLU A 109 6.29 14.69 -5.40
N GLN A 110 7.23 13.83 -4.97
CA GLN A 110 7.81 12.80 -5.83
C GLN A 110 6.83 11.68 -6.23
N VAL A 111 5.92 11.30 -5.32
CA VAL A 111 5.03 10.14 -5.55
C VAL A 111 3.69 10.55 -6.16
N VAL A 112 3.13 11.68 -5.73
CA VAL A 112 1.78 12.13 -6.12
C VAL A 112 1.76 13.47 -6.85
N GLY A 113 2.93 14.08 -7.10
CA GLY A 113 3.09 15.30 -7.90
C GLY A 113 2.94 16.61 -7.12
N ALA A 114 2.20 16.62 -6.00
CA ALA A 114 2.11 17.76 -5.11
C ALA A 114 1.60 17.35 -3.72
N MET A 115 2.03 18.09 -2.70
CA MET A 115 1.45 18.00 -1.35
C MET A 115 0.27 18.97 -1.23
N PRO A 116 -0.90 18.53 -0.74
CA PRO A 116 -2.00 19.42 -0.37
C PRO A 116 -1.54 20.52 0.60
N ALA A 117 -2.00 21.76 0.39
CA ALA A 117 -1.56 22.92 1.18
C ALA A 117 -1.98 22.85 2.66
N GLU A 118 -3.02 22.08 2.93
CA GLU A 118 -3.62 21.87 4.25
C GLU A 118 -2.88 20.81 5.06
N LEU A 119 -2.09 19.94 4.41
CA LEU A 119 -1.27 18.97 5.11
C LEU A 119 -0.02 19.64 5.67
N THR A 120 0.39 19.23 6.87
CA THR A 120 1.63 19.69 7.50
C THR A 120 2.64 18.56 7.54
N SER A 121 3.85 18.81 7.04
CA SER A 121 5.00 17.91 7.15
C SER A 121 5.79 18.30 8.40
N SER A 122 5.93 17.36 9.35
CA SER A 122 6.65 17.57 10.60
C SER A 122 7.66 16.45 10.82
N HIS A 123 8.92 16.78 10.60
CA HIS A 123 10.02 15.84 10.66
C HIS A 123 10.19 15.21 12.06
N THR A 124 10.33 13.89 12.12
CA THR A 124 10.51 13.13 13.37
C THR A 124 11.69 12.19 13.30
N ARG A 125 12.49 12.17 14.38
CA ARG A 125 13.70 11.33 14.49
C ARG A 125 13.47 10.04 15.26
N SER A 126 12.23 9.78 15.70
CA SER A 126 11.88 8.67 16.59
C SER A 126 12.28 7.28 16.07
N ARG A 127 12.38 7.10 14.75
CA ARG A 127 12.71 5.81 14.11
C ARG A 127 14.15 5.72 13.59
N TYR A 128 14.97 6.77 13.77
CA TYR A 128 16.30 6.83 13.15
C TYR A 128 17.22 5.71 13.62
N GLY A 129 17.19 5.36 14.91
CA GLY A 129 17.97 4.23 15.42
C GLY A 129 17.55 2.91 14.78
N ALA A 130 16.25 2.67 14.63
CA ALA A 130 15.74 1.46 13.96
C ALA A 130 16.11 1.44 12.47
N ILE A 131 16.05 2.59 11.79
CA ILE A 131 16.42 2.72 10.38
C ILE A 131 17.92 2.48 10.18
N ALA A 132 18.78 3.11 10.99
CA ALA A 132 20.23 2.96 10.92
C ALA A 132 20.68 1.50 11.08
N LEU A 133 19.94 0.69 11.83
CA LEU A 133 20.22 -0.74 12.00
C LEU A 133 19.60 -1.61 10.90
N ARG A 134 18.32 -1.38 10.56
CA ARG A 134 17.56 -2.29 9.69
C ARG A 134 17.73 -2.01 8.21
N PHE A 135 17.96 -0.75 7.85
CA PHE A 135 18.11 -0.36 6.45
C PHE A 135 19.35 -0.99 5.80
N PRO A 136 20.58 -0.92 6.39
CA PRO A 136 21.76 -1.54 5.79
C PRO A 136 21.61 -3.05 5.63
N TYR A 137 21.05 -3.73 6.63
CA TYR A 137 20.79 -5.16 6.57
C TYR A 137 19.77 -5.51 5.48
N SER A 138 18.67 -4.77 5.39
CA SER A 138 17.67 -4.98 4.34
C SER A 138 18.26 -4.73 2.96
N PHE A 139 19.02 -3.64 2.78
CA PHE A 139 19.71 -3.33 1.53
C PHE A 139 20.69 -4.42 1.11
N ALA A 140 21.52 -4.91 2.04
CA ALA A 140 22.47 -5.98 1.77
C ALA A 140 21.81 -7.33 1.42
N THR A 141 20.57 -7.56 1.87
CA THR A 141 19.88 -8.85 1.72
C THR A 141 18.74 -8.86 0.72
N ILE A 142 18.26 -7.70 0.26
CA ILE A 142 17.04 -7.59 -0.57
C ILE A 142 17.16 -8.38 -1.87
N ASN A 143 18.30 -8.28 -2.57
CA ASN A 143 18.51 -8.99 -3.83
C ASN A 143 18.43 -10.51 -3.66
N ARG A 144 19.00 -11.05 -2.59
CA ARG A 144 18.93 -12.50 -2.30
C ARG A 144 17.50 -12.91 -1.96
N ARG A 145 16.78 -12.08 -1.19
CA ARG A 145 15.39 -12.34 -0.81
C ARG A 145 14.46 -12.32 -2.01
N VAL A 146 14.57 -11.30 -2.88
CA VAL A 146 13.77 -11.17 -4.10
C VAL A 146 14.02 -12.35 -5.04
N ARG A 147 15.28 -12.74 -5.27
CA ARG A 147 15.60 -13.90 -6.11
C ARG A 147 15.03 -15.20 -5.55
N ARG A 148 15.12 -15.40 -4.23
CA ARG A 148 14.54 -16.56 -3.57
C ARG A 148 13.02 -16.58 -3.71
N LEU A 149 12.34 -15.47 -3.41
CA LEU A 149 10.88 -15.35 -3.55
C LEU A 149 10.43 -15.54 -5.00
N ALA A 150 11.20 -15.04 -5.97
CA ALA A 150 10.91 -15.26 -7.39
C ALA A 150 11.00 -16.75 -7.76
N ALA A 151 12.05 -17.45 -7.31
CA ALA A 151 12.19 -18.90 -7.55
C ALA A 151 11.07 -19.71 -6.86
N GLU A 152 10.72 -19.37 -5.62
CA GLU A 152 9.61 -19.99 -4.88
C GLU A 152 8.27 -19.75 -5.60
N THR A 153 8.02 -18.52 -6.05
CA THR A 153 6.79 -18.15 -6.77
C THR A 153 6.71 -18.86 -8.13
N GLN A 154 7.83 -18.94 -8.86
CA GLN A 154 7.89 -19.64 -10.14
C GLN A 154 7.57 -21.13 -9.97
N CYS A 155 8.18 -21.79 -8.99
CA CYS A 155 7.93 -23.19 -8.68
C CYS A 155 6.46 -23.45 -8.30
N TRP A 156 5.88 -22.59 -7.45
CA TRP A 156 4.47 -22.65 -7.10
C TRP A 156 3.56 -22.47 -8.32
N TRP A 157 3.89 -21.52 -9.20
CA TRP A 157 3.10 -21.24 -10.40
C TRP A 157 3.13 -22.42 -11.38
N GLU A 158 4.31 -22.98 -11.66
CA GLU A 158 4.47 -24.15 -12.54
C GLU A 158 3.66 -25.35 -12.02
N GLN A 159 3.77 -25.68 -10.74
CA GLN A 159 2.99 -26.74 -10.10
C GLN A 159 1.48 -26.48 -10.17
N GLY A 160 1.06 -25.22 -10.00
CA GLY A 160 -0.34 -24.83 -10.08
C GLY A 160 -0.92 -25.00 -11.48
N ILE A 161 -0.18 -24.61 -12.52
CA ILE A 161 -0.57 -24.77 -13.92
C ILE A 161 -0.67 -26.26 -14.28
N GLU A 162 0.33 -27.06 -13.93
CA GLU A 162 0.32 -28.51 -14.15
C GLU A 162 -0.88 -29.18 -13.48
N ARG A 163 -1.18 -28.81 -12.23
CA ARG A 163 -2.35 -29.30 -11.51
C ARG A 163 -3.65 -28.90 -12.20
N THR A 164 -3.76 -27.67 -12.67
CA THR A 164 -4.99 -27.18 -13.33
C THR A 164 -5.28 -27.94 -14.62
N ALA A 165 -4.26 -28.38 -15.34
CA ALA A 165 -4.43 -29.18 -16.56
C ALA A 165 -5.13 -30.53 -16.33
N ILE A 166 -5.11 -31.04 -15.10
CA ILE A 166 -5.72 -32.33 -14.72
C ILE A 166 -6.95 -32.18 -13.82
N LEU A 167 -7.33 -30.96 -13.44
CA LEU A 167 -8.56 -30.74 -12.66
C LEU A 167 -9.78 -30.95 -13.54
N SER A 168 -10.70 -31.81 -13.09
CA SER A 168 -12.01 -31.92 -13.74
C SER A 168 -12.85 -30.68 -13.46
N ARG A 169 -13.88 -30.41 -14.29
CA ARG A 169 -14.84 -29.31 -14.09
C ARG A 169 -15.58 -29.33 -12.74
N PHE A 170 -15.52 -30.44 -12.00
CA PHE A 170 -16.10 -30.57 -10.66
C PHE A 170 -15.11 -30.30 -9.52
N GLU A 171 -13.81 -30.23 -9.83
CA GLU A 171 -12.72 -30.02 -8.87
C GLU A 171 -12.02 -28.65 -9.03
N ALA A 172 -12.35 -27.92 -10.09
CA ALA A 172 -11.93 -26.54 -10.35
C ALA A 172 -12.91 -25.53 -9.75
#